data_AF-A0A6G0XZL3-F1
#
_entry.id   AF-A0A6G0XZL3-F1
#
_cell.length_a   1.000
_cell.length_b   1.000
_cell.length_c   1.000
_cell.angle_alpha   90.00
_cell.angle_beta   90.00
_cell.angle_gamma   90.00
#
_symmetry.space_group_name_H-M   'P 1'
#
loop_
_entity.id
_entity.type
_entity.pdbx_description
1 polymer ?
#
loop_
_entity_poly.entity_id
_entity_poly.type
_entity_poly.pdbx_seq_one_letter_code
_entity_poly.pdbx_strand_id
1 'polypeptide(L)'
;MLEIKLNKKTTSLWQNIWNIQTNKLNQIKKTVKRWKRNPNISIPNEKKLNRARIGHTRMTHGYLMAKEDPPICQTCVTTLTIKHIFDECSSFQTQRKELNISHDVRTNFGPYPENEINTIEFFKATKLLNLL
;
A
#
# COMPACT_ATOMS: atom_id res chain seq x y z
N MET A 1 -24.44 12.45 -24.61
CA MET A 1 -23.91 11.20 -25.23
C MET A 1 -22.44 11.31 -25.67
N LEU A 2 -21.99 12.46 -26.21
CA LEU A 2 -20.60 12.73 -26.61
C LEU A 2 -19.61 12.81 -25.42
N GLU A 3 -19.95 13.50 -24.32
CA GLU A 3 -19.09 13.58 -23.12
C GLU A 3 -18.80 12.22 -22.48
N ILE A 4 -19.80 11.33 -22.43
CA ILE A 4 -19.64 9.97 -21.88
C ILE A 4 -18.68 9.15 -22.76
N LYS A 5 -18.69 9.34 -24.09
CA LYS A 5 -17.77 8.68 -25.02
C LYS A 5 -16.34 9.22 -24.91
N LEU A 6 -16.17 10.54 -24.78
CA LEU A 6 -14.87 11.18 -24.54
C LEU A 6 -14.23 10.68 -23.24
N ASN A 7 -15.01 10.64 -22.15
CA ASN A 7 -14.54 10.18 -20.84
C ASN A 7 -14.12 8.69 -20.87
N LYS A 8 -14.86 7.84 -21.59
CA LYS A 8 -14.49 6.42 -21.79
C LYS A 8 -13.18 6.26 -22.59
N LYS A 9 -13.00 7.01 -23.68
CA LYS A 9 -11.78 6.96 -24.51
C LYS A 9 -10.55 7.44 -23.73
N THR A 10 -10.67 8.55 -23.02
CA THR A 10 -9.60 9.09 -22.15
C THR A 10 -9.24 8.12 -21.03
N THR A 11 -10.25 7.54 -20.36
CA THR A 11 -10.00 6.52 -19.31
C THR A 11 -9.26 5.30 -19.86
N SER A 12 -9.63 4.84 -21.06
CA SER A 12 -8.95 3.70 -21.70
C SER A 12 -7.49 4.00 -22.02
N LEU A 13 -7.17 5.19 -22.52
CA LEU A 13 -5.79 5.61 -22.80
C LEU A 13 -4.97 5.65 -21.51
N TRP A 14 -5.50 6.28 -20.45
CA TRP A 14 -4.83 6.30 -19.15
C TRP A 14 -4.66 4.90 -18.57
N GLN A 15 -5.65 4.02 -18.73
CA GLN A 15 -5.54 2.64 -18.28
C GLN A 15 -4.44 1.87 -19.01
N ASN A 16 -4.27 2.09 -20.32
CA ASN A 16 -3.19 1.48 -21.10
C ASN A 16 -1.81 1.97 -20.63
N ILE A 17 -1.65 3.28 -20.43
CA ILE A 17 -0.42 3.87 -19.88
C ILE A 17 -0.16 3.35 -18.46
N TRP A 18 -1.22 3.18 -17.67
CA TRP A 18 -1.10 2.67 -16.31
C TRP A 18 -0.68 1.20 -16.29
N ASN A 19 -1.22 0.36 -17.18
CA ASN A 19 -0.90 -1.07 -17.24
C ASN A 19 0.57 -1.37 -17.51
N ILE A 20 1.29 -0.47 -18.20
CA ILE A 20 2.72 -0.63 -18.49
C ILE A 20 3.63 -0.13 -17.36
N GLN A 21 3.09 0.55 -16.34
CA GLN A 21 3.89 1.06 -15.22
C GLN A 21 4.33 -0.08 -14.29
N THR A 22 5.54 0.03 -13.75
CA THR A 22 6.11 -0.94 -12.80
C THR A 22 6.27 -0.38 -11.39
N ASN A 23 5.78 0.83 -11.13
CA ASN A 23 5.92 1.51 -9.85
C ASN A 23 5.15 0.80 -8.70
N LYS A 24 5.54 1.10 -7.46
CA LYS A 24 4.97 0.49 -6.24
C LYS A 24 3.44 0.61 -6.17
N LEU A 25 2.89 1.76 -6.54
CA LEU A 25 1.45 1.98 -6.53
C LEU A 25 0.74 1.11 -7.58
N ASN A 26 1.31 0.92 -8.76
CA ASN A 26 0.75 0.07 -9.80
C ASN A 26 0.65 -1.40 -9.37
N GLN A 27 1.58 -1.86 -8.54
CA GLN A 27 1.51 -3.22 -8.01
C GLN A 27 0.23 -3.42 -7.19
N ILE A 28 -0.21 -2.41 -6.44
CA ILE A 28 -1.41 -2.40 -5.59
C ILE A 28 -2.68 -2.00 -6.38
N LYS A 29 -2.61 -0.89 -7.11
CA LYS A 29 -3.74 -0.28 -7.81
C LYS A 29 -3.66 -0.63 -9.29
N LYS A 30 -4.50 -1.55 -9.76
CA LYS A 30 -4.52 -1.96 -11.17
C LYS A 30 -5.42 -1.14 -12.07
N THR A 31 -6.25 -0.25 -11.52
CA THR A 31 -7.15 0.59 -12.31
C THR A 31 -6.90 2.07 -12.08
N VAL A 32 -7.11 2.89 -13.10
CA VAL A 32 -7.06 4.37 -12.97
C VAL A 32 -8.30 4.95 -12.28
N LYS A 33 -9.30 4.11 -12.01
CA LYS A 33 -10.52 4.51 -11.32
C LYS A 33 -10.23 4.99 -9.90
N ARG A 34 -10.99 6.00 -9.47
CA ARG A 34 -10.95 6.48 -8.10
C ARG A 34 -11.40 5.37 -7.14
N TRP A 35 -10.68 5.20 -6.04
CA TRP A 35 -11.12 4.31 -4.95
C TRP A 35 -12.17 5.01 -4.11
N LYS A 36 -13.13 4.23 -3.59
CA LYS A 36 -14.13 4.74 -2.65
C LYS A 36 -13.41 5.05 -1.33
N ARG A 37 -13.78 6.17 -0.71
CA ARG A 37 -13.27 6.53 0.62
C ARG A 37 -13.91 5.64 1.68
N ASN A 38 -13.13 5.13 2.63
CA ASN A 38 -13.68 4.50 3.83
C ASN A 38 -14.12 5.59 4.83
N PRO A 39 -15.42 5.70 5.18
CA PRO A 39 -15.88 6.67 6.17
C PRO A 39 -15.36 6.38 7.59
N ASN A 40 -15.01 5.13 7.88
CA ASN A 40 -14.54 4.69 9.20
C ASN A 40 -13.04 4.94 9.44
N ILE A 41 -12.32 5.45 8.44
CA ILE A 41 -10.92 5.81 8.54
C ILE A 41 -10.79 7.32 8.72
N SER A 42 -10.06 7.72 9.77
CA SER A 42 -9.75 9.12 10.01
C SER A 42 -8.82 9.66 8.92
N ILE A 43 -8.95 10.94 8.59
CA ILE A 43 -8.11 11.60 7.56
C ILE A 43 -6.59 11.42 7.84
N PRO A 44 -6.09 11.51 9.09
CA PRO A 44 -4.68 11.24 9.37
C PRO A 44 -4.25 9.80 9.01
N ASN A 45 -5.09 8.80 9.28
CA ASN A 45 -4.80 7.41 8.94
C ASN A 45 -4.88 7.17 7.44
N GLU A 46 -5.82 7.81 6.73
CA GLU A 46 -5.91 7.79 5.27
C GLU A 46 -4.60 8.29 4.63
N LYS A 47 -4.03 9.39 5.15
CA LYS A 47 -2.73 9.92 4.70
C LYS A 47 -1.59 8.92 4.94
N LYS A 48 -1.56 8.24 6.10
CA LYS A 48 -0.57 7.21 6.42
C LYS A 48 -0.67 6.01 5.46
N LEU A 49 -1.88 5.53 5.16
CA LEU A 49 -2.10 4.46 4.19
C LEU A 49 -1.63 4.86 2.78
N ASN A 50 -1.91 6.10 2.36
CA ASN A 50 -1.44 6.61 1.06
C ASN A 50 0.09 6.66 0.97
N ARG A 51 0.80 7.05 2.03
CA ARG A 51 2.27 6.96 2.09
C ARG A 51 2.77 5.53 2.05
N ALA A 52 2.13 4.62 2.77
CA ALA A 52 2.45 3.19 2.74
C ALA A 52 2.28 2.58 1.35
N ARG A 53 1.19 2.90 0.64
CA ARG A 53 0.90 2.42 -0.74
C ARG A 53 2.01 2.73 -1.73
N ILE A 54 2.64 3.89 -1.60
CA ILE A 54 3.74 4.31 -2.47
C ILE A 54 5.11 3.98 -1.86
N GLY A 55 5.15 3.41 -0.65
CA GLY A 55 6.38 3.12 0.09
C GLY A 55 7.18 4.37 0.42
N HIS A 56 6.52 5.52 0.66
CA HIS A 56 7.13 6.77 1.11
C HIS A 56 6.98 6.91 2.63
N THR A 57 7.49 5.92 3.34
CA THR A 57 7.45 5.87 4.81
C THR A 57 8.87 6.04 5.34
N ARG A 58 9.02 6.53 6.57
CA ARG A 58 10.35 6.67 7.19
C ARG A 58 11.10 5.33 7.19
N MET A 59 10.38 4.24 7.44
CA MET A 59 10.96 2.89 7.50
C MET A 59 11.47 2.38 6.14
N THR A 60 10.82 2.70 5.03
CA THR A 60 11.15 2.09 3.72
C THR A 60 11.75 3.07 2.72
N HIS A 61 11.77 4.36 3.04
CA HIS A 61 12.27 5.44 2.19
C HIS A 61 13.24 6.38 2.93
N GLY A 62 13.33 6.30 4.27
CA GLY A 62 14.20 7.19 5.05
C GLY A 62 15.67 7.11 4.63
N TYR A 63 16.15 5.91 4.30
CA TYR A 63 17.52 5.68 3.87
C TYR A 63 17.94 6.52 2.65
N LEU A 64 17.01 6.77 1.70
CA LEU A 64 17.29 7.60 0.53
C LEU A 64 17.57 9.05 0.90
N MET A 65 16.90 9.56 1.93
CA MET A 65 17.13 10.93 2.43
C MET A 65 18.42 11.01 3.24
N ALA A 66 18.74 9.95 3.99
CA ALA A 66 19.95 9.84 4.79
C ALA A 66 21.19 9.47 3.95
N LYS A 67 21.02 9.04 2.69
CA LYS A 67 22.06 8.44 1.84
C LYS A 67 22.72 7.22 2.49
N GLU A 68 21.91 6.46 3.20
CA GLU A 68 22.29 5.19 3.84
C GLU A 68 21.91 4.01 2.95
N ASP A 69 22.32 2.81 3.35
CA ASP A 69 21.91 1.58 2.69
C ASP A 69 20.42 1.27 2.90
N PRO A 70 19.78 0.53 1.97
CA PRO A 70 18.41 0.09 2.14
C PRO A 70 18.22 -0.70 3.43
N PRO A 71 17.11 -0.48 4.16
CA PRO A 71 16.83 -1.20 5.39
C PRO A 71 16.67 -2.70 5.09
N ILE A 72 17.29 -3.55 5.92
CA ILE A 72 17.20 -5.00 5.81
C ILE A 72 16.33 -5.55 6.95
N CYS A 73 15.43 -6.48 6.62
CA CYS A 73 14.71 -7.25 7.62
C CYS A 73 15.70 -8.19 8.34
N GLN A 74 15.87 -8.04 9.65
CA GLN A 74 16.81 -8.84 10.42
C GLN A 74 16.47 -10.33 10.44
N THR A 75 15.18 -10.69 10.34
CA THR A 75 14.73 -12.08 10.38
C THR A 75 14.82 -12.77 9.02
N CYS A 76 14.50 -12.05 7.93
CA CYS A 76 14.44 -12.64 6.59
C CYS A 76 15.69 -12.38 5.74
N VAL A 77 16.56 -11.45 6.17
CA VAL A 77 17.78 -11.06 5.45
C VAL A 77 17.48 -10.56 4.02
N THR A 78 16.33 -9.91 3.86
CA THR A 78 15.89 -9.29 2.61
C THR A 78 15.61 -7.81 2.81
N THR A 79 15.54 -7.05 1.71
CA THR A 79 15.19 -5.62 1.77
C THR A 79 13.79 -5.43 2.39
N LEU A 80 13.73 -4.58 3.42
CA LEU A 80 12.51 -4.27 4.12
C LEU A 80 11.61 -3.36 3.26
N THR A 81 10.48 -3.90 2.84
CA THR A 81 9.47 -3.17 2.07
C THR A 81 8.08 -3.38 2.67
N ILE A 82 7.12 -2.52 2.34
CA ILE A 82 5.71 -2.71 2.74
C ILE A 82 5.18 -4.07 2.22
N LYS A 83 5.54 -4.45 0.99
CA LYS A 83 5.21 -5.76 0.42
C LYS A 83 5.77 -6.88 1.30
N HIS A 84 7.06 -6.84 1.63
CA HIS A 84 7.69 -7.85 2.48
C HIS A 84 6.98 -7.99 3.84
N ILE A 85 6.65 -6.87 4.49
CA ILE A 85 5.95 -6.86 5.79
C ILE A 85 4.58 -7.54 5.72
N PHE A 86 3.82 -7.33 4.63
CA PHE A 86 2.46 -7.84 4.49
C PHE A 86 2.38 -9.23 3.85
N ASP A 87 3.30 -9.58 2.97
CA ASP A 87 3.19 -10.81 2.17
C ASP A 87 4.06 -11.94 2.74
N GLU A 88 5.25 -11.63 3.26
CA GLU A 88 6.35 -12.61 3.37
C GLU A 88 6.94 -12.73 4.78
N CYS A 89 7.14 -11.61 5.48
CA CYS A 89 7.98 -11.55 6.68
C CYS A 89 7.46 -12.42 7.82
N SER A 90 8.22 -13.42 8.26
CA SER A 90 7.80 -14.35 9.32
C SER A 90 7.60 -13.66 10.67
N SER A 91 8.33 -12.59 10.96
CA SER A 91 8.23 -11.81 12.21
C SER A 91 6.85 -11.19 12.44
N PHE A 92 6.06 -11.04 11.37
CA PHE A 92 4.71 -10.46 11.43
C PHE A 92 3.60 -11.50 11.19
N GLN A 93 3.92 -12.80 11.11
CA GLN A 93 2.96 -13.84 10.78
C GLN A 93 1.81 -13.93 11.80
N THR A 94 2.13 -13.84 13.08
CA THR A 94 1.13 -13.89 14.16
C THR A 94 0.13 -12.74 14.04
N GLN A 95 0.63 -11.50 13.92
CA GLN A 95 -0.21 -10.31 13.81
C GLN A 95 -1.04 -10.32 12.52
N ARG A 96 -0.48 -10.83 11.41
CA ARG A 96 -1.25 -11.00 10.16
C ARG A 96 -2.41 -11.97 10.35
N LYS A 97 -2.19 -13.10 11.05
CA LYS A 97 -3.23 -14.09 11.33
C LYS A 97 -4.31 -13.53 12.26
N GLU A 98 -3.91 -12.85 13.34
CA GLU A 98 -4.84 -12.27 14.33
C GLU A 98 -5.73 -11.19 13.73
N LEU A 99 -5.20 -10.39 12.80
CA LEU A 99 -5.91 -9.25 12.19
C LEU A 99 -6.47 -9.55 10.79
N ASN A 100 -6.48 -10.82 10.38
CA ASN A 100 -6.97 -11.27 9.07
C ASN A 100 -6.35 -10.49 7.90
N ILE A 101 -5.04 -10.26 7.95
CA ILE A 101 -4.28 -9.62 6.88
C ILE A 101 -4.02 -10.64 5.78
N SER A 102 -4.35 -10.28 4.54
CA SER A 102 -4.05 -11.09 3.37
C SER A 102 -2.54 -11.13 3.12
N HIS A 103 -2.02 -12.27 2.63
CA HIS A 103 -0.66 -12.36 2.09
C HIS A 103 -0.52 -11.76 0.68
N ASP A 104 -1.54 -11.03 0.20
CA ASP A 104 -1.47 -10.18 -0.98
C ASP A 104 -1.65 -8.71 -0.56
N VAL A 105 -0.57 -7.94 -0.60
CA VAL A 105 -0.54 -6.49 -0.30
C VAL A 105 -1.61 -5.72 -1.08
N ARG A 106 -1.99 -6.18 -2.28
CA ARG A 106 -3.05 -5.55 -3.08
C ARG A 106 -4.42 -5.71 -2.44
N THR A 107 -4.69 -6.82 -1.77
CA THR A 107 -5.95 -7.04 -1.06
C THR A 107 -6.06 -6.09 0.13
N ASN A 108 -4.96 -5.92 0.89
CA ASN A 108 -4.93 -5.08 2.09
C ASN A 108 -5.03 -3.58 1.77
N PHE A 109 -4.26 -3.11 0.78
CA PHE A 109 -4.16 -1.69 0.43
C PHE A 109 -5.00 -1.27 -0.77
N GLY A 110 -5.54 -2.21 -1.52
CA GLY A 110 -6.21 -1.99 -2.80
C GLY A 110 -7.65 -1.49 -2.66
N PRO A 111 -8.55 -1.84 -3.60
CA PRO A 111 -9.81 -1.13 -3.78
C PRO A 111 -10.87 -1.44 -2.72
N TYR A 112 -10.56 -2.27 -1.72
CA TYR A 112 -11.46 -2.78 -0.68
C TYR A 112 -11.31 -1.93 0.59
N PRO A 113 -12.11 -0.87 0.78
CA PRO A 113 -11.89 0.08 1.88
C PRO A 113 -12.08 -0.59 3.25
N GLU A 114 -12.87 -1.65 3.33
CA GLU A 114 -13.07 -2.48 4.53
C GLU A 114 -11.75 -3.02 5.12
N ASN A 115 -10.74 -3.30 4.28
CA ASN A 115 -9.45 -3.83 4.72
C ASN A 115 -8.55 -2.75 5.34
N GLU A 116 -8.86 -1.47 5.13
CA GLU A 116 -8.06 -0.36 5.65
C GLU A 116 -8.05 -0.33 7.19
N ILE A 117 -9.14 -0.79 7.84
CA ILE A 117 -9.24 -0.84 9.30
C ILE A 117 -8.23 -1.84 9.85
N ASN A 118 -8.27 -3.08 9.36
CA ASN A 118 -7.34 -4.13 9.78
C ASN A 118 -5.90 -3.75 9.45
N THR A 119 -5.67 -3.11 8.30
CA THR A 119 -4.34 -2.62 7.90
C THR A 119 -3.79 -1.58 8.89
N ILE A 120 -4.62 -0.64 9.34
CA ILE A 120 -4.22 0.34 10.37
C ILE A 120 -3.98 -0.33 11.71
N GLU A 121 -4.86 -1.23 12.16
CA GLU A 121 -4.67 -1.97 13.39
C GLU A 121 -3.40 -2.82 13.35
N PHE A 122 -3.06 -3.40 12.20
CA PHE A 122 -1.82 -4.13 12.01
C PHE A 122 -0.60 -3.22 12.20
N PHE A 123 -0.60 -2.02 11.61
CA PHE A 123 0.47 -1.06 11.82
C PHE A 123 0.58 -0.57 13.27
N LYS A 124 -0.54 -0.50 14.01
CA LYS A 124 -0.53 -0.20 15.44
C LYS A 124 0.08 -1.35 16.25
N ALA A 125 -0.42 -2.57 16.05
CA ALA A 125 0.02 -3.77 16.77
C ALA A 125 1.51 -4.06 16.56
N THR A 126 2.02 -3.79 15.36
CA THR A 126 3.45 -3.93 15.02
C THR A 126 4.30 -2.71 15.39
N LYS A 127 3.70 -1.67 15.97
CA LYS A 127 4.35 -0.38 16.34
C LYS A 127 4.97 0.37 15.15
N LEU A 128 4.55 0.05 13.94
CA LEU A 128 5.06 0.64 12.70
C LEU A 128 4.29 1.89 12.27
N LEU A 129 3.11 2.17 12.86
CA LEU A 129 2.24 3.29 12.46
C LEU A 129 2.93 4.67 12.53
N ASN A 130 3.83 4.86 13.47
CA ASN A 130 4.56 6.13 13.63
C ASN A 130 5.70 6.30 12.61
N LEU A 131 6.02 5.24 11.87
CA LEU A 131 7.04 5.24 10.82
C LEU A 131 6.42 5.43 9.43
N LEU A 132 5.09 5.52 9.33
CA LEU A 132 4.35 5.78 8.09
C LEU A 132 4.33 7.23 7.69
#